data_AF-A0A6M5UNH0-F1
#
_entry.id   AF-A0A6M5UNH0-F1
#
_cell.length_a   1.000
_cell.length_b   1.000
_cell.length_c   1.000
_cell.angle_alpha   90.00
_cell.angle_beta   90.00
_cell.angle_gamma   90.00
#
_symmetry.space_group_name_H-M   'P 1'
#
loop_
_entity.id
_entity.type
_entity.pdbx_description
1 polymer ?
#
loop_
_entity_poly.entity_id
_entity_poly.type
_entity_poly.pdbx_seq_one_letter_code
_entity_poly.pdbx_strand_id
1 'polypeptide(L)'
;MADESSTSQALLILEALARVLESAEDGLTGIEDAKLHAGYTRAAAEAVMRDAGITAEQRKAAEEWGLNEWVNSLITILYPGEQVEARHAQLLQQQS
;
A
#
# COMPACT_ATOMS: atom_id res chain seq x y z
N MET A 1 3.70 -18.48 16.79
CA MET A 1 4.41 -17.19 16.66
C MET A 1 4.26 -16.80 15.21
N ALA A 2 3.66 -15.66 14.90
CA ALA A 2 3.73 -15.14 13.54
C ALA A 2 5.21 -14.91 13.25
N ASP A 3 5.70 -15.45 12.13
CA ASP A 3 7.07 -15.21 11.67
C ASP A 3 7.25 -13.69 11.48
N GLU A 4 8.38 -13.15 11.89
CA GLU A 4 8.74 -11.74 11.73
C GLU A 4 8.63 -11.32 10.24
N SER A 5 8.80 -12.28 9.32
CA SER A 5 8.54 -12.10 7.89
C SER A 5 7.07 -11.86 7.56
N SER A 6 6.14 -12.57 8.21
CA SER A 6 4.69 -12.47 7.93
C SER A 6 4.07 -11.15 8.41
N THR A 7 4.54 -10.64 9.55
CA THR A 7 4.08 -9.34 10.07
C THR A 7 4.62 -8.19 9.21
N SER A 8 5.89 -8.27 8.82
CA SER A 8 6.51 -7.29 7.92
C SER A 8 5.83 -7.28 6.54
N GLN A 9 5.45 -8.45 6.03
CA GLN A 9 4.66 -8.55 4.79
C GLN A 9 3.26 -7.94 4.93
N ALA A 10 2.55 -8.20 6.04
CA ALA A 10 1.25 -7.60 6.29
C ALA A 10 1.32 -6.07 6.33
N LEU A 11 2.37 -5.52 6.96
CA LEU A 11 2.65 -4.09 6.95
C LEU A 11 2.82 -3.56 5.53
N LEU A 12 3.67 -4.22 4.72
CA LEU A 12 3.92 -3.79 3.34
C LEU A 12 2.67 -3.79 2.46
N ILE A 13 1.82 -4.81 2.61
CA ILE A 13 0.57 -4.90 1.86
C ILE A 13 -0.36 -3.73 2.24
N LEU A 14 -0.48 -3.41 3.53
CA LEU A 14 -1.31 -2.31 4.01
C LEU A 14 -0.77 -0.96 3.54
N GLU A 15 0.55 -0.73 3.61
CA GLU A 15 1.15 0.51 3.13
C GLU A 15 1.03 0.68 1.61
N ALA A 16 1.23 -0.39 0.85
CA ALA A 16 1.04 -0.39 -0.59
C ALA A 16 -0.42 -0.07 -0.95
N LEU A 17 -1.37 -0.70 -0.26
CA LEU A 17 -2.79 -0.46 -0.48
C LEU A 17 -3.18 0.98 -0.15
N ALA A 18 -2.72 1.53 0.98
CA ALA A 18 -2.97 2.92 1.33
C ALA A 18 -2.46 3.90 0.26
N ARG A 19 -1.24 3.68 -0.26
CA ARG A 19 -0.67 4.50 -1.34
C ARG A 19 -1.50 4.43 -2.63
N VAL A 20 -1.96 3.23 -3.00
CA VAL A 20 -2.81 3.06 -4.19
C VAL A 20 -4.18 3.72 -4.02
N LEU A 21 -4.75 3.66 -2.81
CA LEU A 21 -6.03 4.29 -2.50
C LEU A 21 -5.94 5.83 -2.44
N GLU A 22 -4.79 6.38 -2.05
CA GLU A 22 -4.55 7.83 -2.05
C GLU A 22 -4.37 8.42 -3.44
N SER A 23 -3.72 7.67 -4.32
CA SER A 23 -3.54 8.07 -5.71
C SER A 23 -4.79 7.84 -6.56
N ALA A 24 -5.77 7.12 -6.02
CA ALA A 24 -7.05 6.90 -6.68
C ALA A 24 -7.81 8.22 -6.85
N GLU A 25 -8.22 8.47 -8.08
CA GLU A 25 -9.27 9.45 -8.37
C GLU A 25 -10.65 8.84 -8.03
N ASP A 26 -11.67 9.68 -7.93
CA ASP A 26 -13.06 9.22 -7.73
C ASP A 26 -13.39 8.15 -8.78
N GLY A 27 -13.80 6.95 -8.33
CA GLY A 27 -14.18 5.86 -9.21
C GLY A 27 -13.20 4.67 -9.30
N LEU A 28 -12.34 4.46 -8.29
CA LEU A 28 -11.75 3.12 -8.10
C LEU A 28 -12.90 2.11 -8.03
N THR A 29 -12.91 1.13 -8.94
CA THR A 29 -14.08 0.28 -9.17
C THR A 29 -14.54 -0.40 -7.89
N GLY A 30 -15.76 -0.06 -7.42
CA GLY A 30 -16.35 -0.65 -6.24
C GLY A 30 -15.85 -0.11 -4.89
N ILE A 31 -15.00 0.93 -4.88
CA ILE A 31 -14.57 1.61 -3.64
C ILE A 31 -15.07 3.05 -3.67
N GLU A 32 -16.09 3.31 -2.86
CA GLU A 32 -16.54 4.67 -2.57
C GLU A 32 -15.53 5.35 -1.62
N ASP A 33 -15.21 6.62 -1.87
CA ASP A 33 -14.30 7.41 -1.02
C ASP A 33 -12.95 6.71 -0.73
N ALA A 34 -12.18 6.44 -1.79
CA ALA A 34 -10.88 5.78 -1.70
C ALA A 34 -9.93 6.48 -0.71
N LYS A 35 -10.02 7.80 -0.56
CA LYS A 35 -9.22 8.59 0.40
C LYS A 35 -9.55 8.24 1.85
N LEU A 36 -10.84 8.10 2.17
CA LEU A 36 -11.26 7.64 3.50
C LEU A 36 -10.70 6.23 3.79
N HIS A 37 -10.80 5.31 2.82
CA HIS A 37 -10.27 3.96 2.96
C HIS A 37 -8.75 3.90 3.07
N ALA A 38 -8.03 4.80 2.40
CA ALA A 38 -6.59 4.94 2.60
C ALA A 38 -6.26 5.33 4.04
N GLY A 39 -7.04 6.26 4.62
CA GLY A 39 -6.92 6.64 6.03
C GLY A 39 -7.10 5.45 6.98
N TYR A 40 -8.14 4.63 6.77
CA TYR A 40 -8.33 3.40 7.56
C TYR A 40 -7.20 2.39 7.37
N THR A 41 -6.70 2.24 6.15
CA THR A 41 -5.62 1.31 5.84
C THR A 41 -4.31 1.73 6.51
N ARG A 42 -4.00 3.03 6.54
CA ARG A 42 -2.86 3.57 7.30
C ARG A 42 -3.00 3.33 8.79
N ALA A 43 -4.17 3.59 9.36
CA ALA A 43 -4.41 3.35 10.79
C ALA A 43 -4.23 1.86 11.14
N ALA A 44 -4.61 0.95 10.25
CA ALA A 44 -4.36 -0.48 10.41
C ALA A 44 -2.86 -0.82 10.35
N ALA A 45 -2.11 -0.26 9.41
CA ALA A 45 -0.65 -0.42 9.31
C ALA A 45 0.06 0.04 10.60
N GLU A 46 -0.31 1.21 11.12
CA GLU A 46 0.21 1.76 12.37
C GLU A 46 -0.11 0.86 13.57
N ALA A 47 -1.33 0.29 13.61
CA ALA A 47 -1.71 -0.65 14.65
C ALA A 47 -0.88 -1.94 14.61
N VAL A 48 -0.66 -2.51 13.42
CA VAL A 48 0.21 -3.69 13.24
C VAL A 48 1.62 -3.39 13.70
N MET A 49 2.19 -2.24 13.32
CA MET A 49 3.53 -1.85 13.75
C MET A 49 3.65 -1.78 15.26
N ARG A 50 2.70 -1.09 15.91
CA ARG A 50 2.69 -0.90 17.36
C ARG A 50 2.55 -2.24 18.09
N ASP A 51 1.62 -3.08 17.68
CA ASP A 51 1.27 -4.30 18.40
C ASP A 51 2.33 -5.40 18.20
N ALA A 52 3.02 -5.40 17.06
CA ALA A 52 4.12 -6.32 16.77
C ALA A 52 5.51 -5.79 17.15
N GLY A 53 5.61 -4.52 17.57
CA GLY A 53 6.89 -3.90 17.92
C GLY A 53 7.82 -3.65 16.74
N ILE A 54 7.28 -3.44 15.53
CA ILE A 54 8.07 -3.13 14.33
C ILE A 54 8.69 -1.75 14.48
N THR A 55 10.03 -1.67 14.39
CA THR A 55 10.75 -0.41 14.47
C THR A 55 10.66 0.39 13.16
N ALA A 56 10.93 1.68 13.22
CA ALA A 56 11.02 2.52 12.02
C ALA A 56 12.10 2.03 11.04
N GLU A 57 13.18 1.43 11.53
CA GLU A 57 14.25 0.86 10.70
C GLU A 57 13.80 -0.43 10.01
N GLN A 58 13.10 -1.32 10.71
CA GLN A 58 12.51 -2.52 10.12
C GLN A 58 11.47 -2.17 9.06
N ARG A 59 10.62 -1.17 9.34
CA ARG A 59 9.68 -0.61 8.36
C ARG A 59 10.41 -0.12 7.13
N LYS A 60 11.43 0.74 7.30
CA LYS A 60 12.19 1.29 6.17
C LYS A 60 12.86 0.19 5.33
N ALA A 61 13.46 -0.80 5.98
CA ALA A 61 14.08 -1.94 5.29
C ALA A 61 13.05 -2.77 4.51
N ALA A 62 11.85 -2.97 5.09
CA ALA A 62 10.75 -3.64 4.40
C ALA A 62 10.27 -2.81 3.20
N GLU A 63 10.14 -1.49 3.36
CA GLU A 63 9.71 -0.58 2.29
C GLU A 63 10.67 -0.62 1.10
N GLU A 64 11.98 -0.57 1.36
CA GLU A 64 13.04 -0.66 0.36
C GLU A 64 13.03 -2.00 -0.39
N TRP A 65 12.64 -3.08 0.28
CA TRP A 65 12.71 -4.43 -0.29
C TRP A 65 11.51 -4.77 -1.20
N GLY A 66 10.28 -4.44 -0.80
CA GLY A 66 9.10 -5.04 -1.44
C GLY A 66 7.91 -4.12 -1.68
N LEU A 67 7.94 -2.87 -1.22
CA LEU A 67 6.76 -2.01 -1.29
C LEU A 67 6.35 -1.70 -2.73
N ASN A 68 7.31 -1.45 -3.61
CA ASN A 68 7.03 -1.15 -5.01
C ASN A 68 6.42 -2.35 -5.76
N GLU A 69 6.84 -3.58 -5.44
CA GLU A 69 6.25 -4.78 -6.01
C GLU A 69 4.77 -4.95 -5.62
N TRP A 70 4.46 -4.68 -4.34
CA TRP A 70 3.08 -4.71 -3.85
C TRP A 70 2.23 -3.59 -4.46
N VAL A 71 2.74 -2.37 -4.55
CA VAL A 71 2.05 -1.26 -5.22
C VAL A 71 1.72 -1.63 -6.66
N ASN A 72 2.69 -2.18 -7.40
CA ASN A 72 2.50 -2.57 -8.79
C ASN A 72 1.46 -3.69 -8.95
N SER A 73 1.49 -4.68 -8.06
CA SER A 73 0.53 -5.78 -8.03
C SER A 73 -0.88 -5.27 -7.75
N LEU A 74 -1.03 -4.38 -6.77
CA LEU A 74 -2.33 -3.81 -6.38
C LEU A 74 -2.93 -2.93 -7.48
N ILE A 75 -2.12 -2.16 -8.21
CA ILE A 75 -2.61 -1.41 -9.38
C ILE A 75 -3.21 -2.36 -10.42
N THR A 76 -2.50 -3.45 -10.72
CA THR A 76 -2.96 -4.44 -11.70
C THR A 76 -4.26 -5.13 -11.26
N ILE A 77 -4.46 -5.29 -9.95
CA ILE A 77 -5.65 -5.94 -9.39
C ILE A 77 -6.84 -4.98 -9.31
N LEU A 78 -6.61 -3.73 -8.89
CA LEU A 78 -7.67 -2.78 -8.53
C LEU A 78 -8.13 -1.90 -9.70
N TYR A 79 -7.35 -1.82 -10.77
CA TYR A 79 -7.70 -1.04 -11.96
C TYR A 79 -7.94 -1.95 -13.18
N PRO A 80 -8.86 -1.56 -14.08
CA PRO A 80 -9.00 -2.23 -15.36
C PRO A 80 -7.73 -2.04 -16.21
N GLY A 81 -7.42 -3.01 -17.08
CA GLY A 81 -6.13 -3.09 -17.79
C GLY A 81 -5.74 -1.84 -18.57
N GLU A 82 -6.70 -1.12 -19.16
CA GLU A 82 -6.48 0.14 -19.87
C GLU A 82 -6.05 1.32 -18.98
N GLN A 83 -6.28 1.24 -17.66
CA GLN A 83 -5.90 2.26 -16.69
C GLN A 83 -4.59 1.93 -15.95
N VAL A 84 -4.13 0.68 -16.00
CA VAL A 84 -2.96 0.20 -15.25
C VAL A 84 -1.70 1.02 -15.58
N GLU A 85 -1.37 1.21 -16.86
CA GLU A 85 -0.18 1.97 -17.27
C GLU A 85 -0.22 3.43 -16.82
N ALA A 86 -1.38 4.08 -16.95
CA ALA A 86 -1.57 5.47 -16.52
C ALA A 86 -1.37 5.63 -15.00
N ARG A 87 -1.86 4.67 -14.21
CA ARG A 87 -1.71 4.69 -12.74
C ARG A 87 -0.29 4.38 -12.29
N HIS A 88 0.43 3.47 -12.96
CA HIS A 88 1.86 3.28 -12.72
C HIS A 88 2.65 4.57 -12.96
N ALA A 89 2.41 5.25 -14.09
CA ALA A 89 3.10 6.49 -14.42
C ALA A 89 2.84 7.61 -13.40
N GLN A 90 1.58 7.74 -12.94
CA GLN A 90 1.19 8.73 -11.93
C GLN A 90 1.88 8.48 -10.58
N LEU A 91 1.95 7.23 -10.13
CA LEU A 91 2.62 6.89 -8.87
C LEU A 91 4.13 7.07 -8.94
N LEU A 92 4.77 6.81 -10.07
CA LEU A 92 6.20 7.10 -10.27
C LEU A 92 6.50 8.60 -10.16
N GLN A 93 5.61 9.47 -10.65
CA GLN A 93 5.77 10.93 -10.54
C GLN A 93 5.58 11.45 -9.12
N GLN A 94 4.88 10.72 -8.25
CA GLN A 94 4.69 11.08 -6.84
C GLN A 94 5.86 10.65 -5.94
N GLN A 95 6.79 9.85 -6.48
CA GLN A 95 7.96 9.31 -5.77
C GLN A 95 9.27 10.07 -6.04
N SER A 96 9.27 10.99 -7.01
CA SER A 96 10.38 11.87 -7.40
C SER A 96 10.29 13.26 -6.78
#